data_AF-G1SWB0-F1
#
_entry.id   AF-G1SWB0-F1
#
_cell.length_a   1.000
_cell.length_b   1.000
_cell.length_c   1.000
_cell.angle_alpha   90.00
_cell.angle_beta   90.00
_cell.angle_gamma   90.00
#
_symmetry.space_group_name_H-M   'P 1'
#
loop_
_entity.id
_entity.type
_entity.pdbx_description
1 polymer ?
#
loop_
_entity_poly.entity_id
_entity_poly.type
_entity_poly.pdbx_seq_one_letter_code
_entity_poly.pdbx_strand_id
1 'polypeptide(L)'
;MSLRLSSGSRRSGTRPSTGSLRLSSTAGSFGAGNACGVPGIGSGFSCAFGGSSLAGSAGGSSSCAGFTVNEGGLLSGNEKVTMQNLNDRLASYLDNVRALEEANAELEQKIKAWYEQYGPGSCRGLDHDYSRYLPIIEDLKTQIIAATTSNANAVLQIDNARLTADDFRLKYENELALHQSVEADVNGLRRALDEITLCRTDLEIQYETLSEEMTYLKKNHKEEMQVLQCAAGGNVNVEMNAAPGVDLTLMLNNMRAEYEALAENNRRDAEAWFNEKSASLQQQISEDVGATTSARNELTEMKRTLQTLEIELQSLLATKHSLECSLTETEGNYCTQLAHIQAQIGALEEQLHQVRTETEGQKLEYEQLLDIKVYLEKEIETYCLLIGGDEGACKTSSYKSKDYGSGSVGNQVKDPTKAIVVKKVLEEVDQRSKILTTRLHSLEEKSQSN
;
A
#
# COMPACT_ATOMS: atom_id res chain seq x y z
N MET A 1 39.71 68.28 15.86
CA MET A 1 38.94 69.19 14.97
C MET A 1 38.01 68.33 14.14
N SER A 2 36.71 68.53 14.32
CA SER A 2 35.64 67.76 13.68
C SER A 2 35.32 68.36 12.32
N LEU A 3 35.17 67.54 11.28
CA LEU A 3 34.41 67.92 10.09
C LEU A 3 33.46 66.78 9.71
N ARG A 4 32.22 66.99 10.12
CA ARG A 4 30.99 66.32 9.68
C ARG A 4 30.62 66.90 8.33
N LEU A 5 30.33 66.05 7.33
CA LEU A 5 29.52 66.45 6.18
C LEU A 5 28.25 65.59 6.17
N SER A 6 27.16 66.32 6.39
CA SER A 6 25.77 65.91 6.28
C SER A 6 25.29 66.26 4.87
N SER A 7 24.60 65.34 4.21
CA SER A 7 23.59 65.69 3.22
C SER A 7 22.49 64.65 3.28
N GLY A 8 21.26 65.13 3.45
CA GLY A 8 20.06 64.32 3.57
C GLY A 8 19.07 64.54 2.43
N SER A 9 17.88 63.95 2.64
CA SER A 9 16.63 64.09 1.86
C SER A 9 16.55 63.12 0.66
N ARG A 10 15.51 62.29 0.43
CA ARG A 10 14.06 62.35 0.75
C ARG A 10 13.54 60.91 0.93
N ARG A 11 12.78 60.56 1.97
CA ARG A 11 11.31 60.56 2.06
C ARG A 11 10.59 59.80 0.93
N SER A 12 10.21 58.55 1.19
CA SER A 12 8.83 58.09 1.02
C SER A 12 8.59 56.93 1.97
N GLY A 13 7.56 57.04 2.79
CA GLY A 13 7.12 55.99 3.69
C GLY A 13 5.68 55.63 3.36
N THR A 14 5.35 54.36 3.52
CA THR A 14 4.03 53.89 3.95
C THR A 14 4.22 52.55 4.65
N ARG A 15 3.79 52.50 5.91
CA ARG A 15 3.70 51.32 6.79
C ARG A 15 2.34 50.62 6.59
N PRO A 16 2.09 49.46 7.23
CA PRO A 16 1.27 48.36 6.71
C PRO A 16 -0.22 48.47 7.07
N SER A 17 -1.04 47.68 6.39
CA SER A 17 -2.45 47.48 6.70
C SER A 17 -2.72 46.01 7.01
N THR A 18 -2.90 45.72 8.30
CA THR A 18 -3.55 44.53 8.84
C THR A 18 -5.05 44.62 8.54
N GLY A 19 -5.63 43.57 7.95
CA GLY A 19 -7.06 43.47 7.72
C GLY A 19 -7.52 42.01 7.76
N SER A 20 -8.16 41.63 8.86
CA SER A 20 -8.86 40.36 9.07
C SER A 20 -10.30 40.52 8.61
N LEU A 21 -10.81 39.62 7.75
CA LEU A 21 -12.24 39.38 7.58
C LEU A 21 -12.50 37.90 7.28
N ARG A 22 -13.22 37.26 8.21
CA ARG A 22 -14.04 36.07 7.99
C ARG A 22 -15.23 36.45 7.10
N LEU A 23 -15.73 35.54 6.24
CA LEU A 23 -17.13 35.07 6.26
C LEU A 23 -17.45 34.03 5.16
N SER A 24 -18.05 32.92 5.60
CA SER A 24 -19.26 32.23 5.09
C SER A 24 -19.41 31.80 3.61
N SER A 25 -19.53 30.47 3.47
CA SER A 25 -20.60 29.72 2.79
C SER A 25 -21.30 30.34 1.57
N THR A 26 -21.17 29.66 0.43
CA THR A 26 -22.20 29.65 -0.61
C THR A 26 -22.49 28.21 -1.03
N ALA A 27 -23.76 27.86 -0.89
CA ALA A 27 -24.37 26.69 -1.51
C ALA A 27 -24.54 26.94 -3.01
N GLY A 28 -24.36 25.89 -3.81
CA GLY A 28 -24.70 25.87 -5.22
C GLY A 28 -25.34 24.52 -5.56
N SER A 29 -26.66 24.47 -5.49
CA SER A 29 -27.49 23.38 -6.00
C SER A 29 -28.07 23.80 -7.35
N PHE A 30 -27.89 22.98 -8.38
CA PHE A 30 -28.70 22.83 -9.60
C PHE A 30 -28.32 21.44 -10.16
N GLY A 31 -29.19 20.53 -10.62
CA GLY A 31 -30.62 20.60 -10.92
C GLY A 31 -30.91 19.85 -12.24
N ALA A 32 -31.37 18.60 -12.14
CA ALA A 32 -32.36 17.90 -12.98
C ALA A 32 -32.16 17.64 -14.51
N GLY A 33 -32.54 16.42 -14.93
CA GLY A 33 -33.18 16.17 -16.23
C GLY A 33 -33.13 14.76 -16.85
N ASN A 34 -34.09 13.89 -16.48
CA ASN A 34 -34.92 12.95 -17.31
C ASN A 34 -34.26 11.87 -18.23
N ALA A 35 -34.84 10.72 -18.59
CA ALA A 35 -36.22 10.20 -18.61
C ALA A 35 -36.30 8.64 -18.68
N CYS A 36 -37.50 8.17 -18.38
CA CYS A 36 -38.17 6.86 -18.51
C CYS A 36 -37.78 5.88 -19.64
N GLY A 37 -38.00 4.59 -19.35
CA GLY A 37 -38.28 3.54 -20.34
C GLY A 37 -38.87 2.27 -19.71
N VAL A 38 -40.18 2.07 -19.84
CA VAL A 38 -40.96 0.87 -19.52
C VAL A 38 -41.31 0.17 -20.85
N PRO A 39 -41.35 -1.17 -20.93
CA PRO A 39 -42.63 -1.93 -20.96
C PRO A 39 -42.54 -3.20 -20.09
N GLY A 40 -43.57 -3.83 -19.56
CA GLY A 40 -44.99 -3.84 -19.90
C GLY A 40 -45.44 -5.28 -20.25
N ILE A 41 -46.19 -5.91 -19.33
CA ILE A 41 -47.32 -6.85 -19.53
C ILE A 41 -47.02 -8.32 -19.94
N GLY A 42 -47.65 -9.27 -19.21
CA GLY A 42 -48.13 -10.53 -19.81
C GLY A 42 -48.25 -11.73 -18.87
N SER A 43 -49.42 -11.91 -18.25
CA SER A 43 -49.84 -13.17 -17.58
C SER A 43 -50.12 -14.29 -18.60
N GLY A 44 -49.94 -15.55 -18.20
CA GLY A 44 -50.51 -16.69 -18.94
C GLY A 44 -50.27 -18.04 -18.25
N PHE A 45 -51.28 -18.52 -17.54
CA PHE A 45 -51.43 -19.92 -17.14
C PHE A 45 -51.86 -20.81 -18.33
N SER A 46 -51.62 -22.11 -18.17
CA SER A 46 -52.40 -23.28 -18.65
C SER A 46 -51.94 -24.10 -19.88
N CYS A 47 -51.58 -25.36 -19.56
CA CYS A 47 -52.12 -26.63 -20.08
C CYS A 47 -51.95 -27.05 -21.55
N ALA A 48 -51.30 -28.21 -21.75
CA ALA A 48 -51.64 -29.31 -22.69
C ALA A 48 -50.67 -30.48 -22.36
N PHE A 49 -51.05 -31.65 -21.83
CA PHE A 49 -51.89 -32.76 -22.34
C PHE A 49 -51.63 -33.23 -23.78
N GLY A 50 -51.28 -34.52 -23.91
CA GLY A 50 -51.12 -35.29 -25.14
C GLY A 50 -49.65 -35.46 -25.55
N GLY A 51 -49.07 -36.64 -25.72
CA GLY A 51 -49.59 -37.99 -25.89
C GLY A 51 -48.65 -38.75 -26.83
N SER A 52 -48.55 -40.07 -26.64
CA SER A 52 -47.93 -41.06 -27.56
C SER A 52 -46.39 -41.13 -27.56
N SER A 53 -45.70 -42.27 -27.64
CA SER A 53 -46.09 -43.69 -27.67
C SER A 53 -44.81 -44.54 -27.86
N LEU A 54 -44.84 -45.81 -27.40
CA LEU A 54 -44.23 -47.00 -28.00
C LEU A 54 -42.70 -47.17 -28.06
N ALA A 55 -42.18 -48.02 -27.16
CA ALA A 55 -41.18 -49.07 -27.41
C ALA A 55 -41.23 -50.00 -26.17
N GLY A 56 -41.32 -51.33 -26.21
CA GLY A 56 -40.91 -52.29 -27.22
C GLY A 56 -39.97 -53.29 -26.54
N SER A 57 -40.50 -54.36 -25.93
CA SER A 57 -39.80 -55.60 -25.54
C SER A 57 -40.86 -56.59 -25.01
N ALA A 58 -41.31 -57.67 -25.66
CA ALA A 58 -40.72 -58.74 -26.48
C ALA A 58 -39.89 -59.78 -25.69
N GLY A 59 -40.49 -60.98 -25.56
CA GLY A 59 -39.87 -62.24 -25.12
C GLY A 59 -40.26 -62.63 -23.69
N GLY A 60 -41.27 -63.49 -23.46
CA GLY A 60 -41.27 -64.95 -23.69
C GLY A 60 -41.30 -65.61 -22.28
N SER A 61 -42.06 -66.65 -21.93
CA SER A 61 -42.59 -67.78 -22.70
C SER A 61 -43.73 -68.47 -21.94
N SER A 62 -44.78 -68.78 -22.71
CA SER A 62 -45.77 -69.85 -22.55
C SER A 62 -45.47 -71.04 -21.62
N SER A 63 -46.49 -71.48 -20.89
CA SER A 63 -46.93 -72.88 -20.89
C SER A 63 -48.41 -72.96 -20.51
N CYS A 64 -49.25 -72.90 -21.54
CA CYS A 64 -50.64 -73.29 -21.53
C CYS A 64 -50.71 -74.77 -22.00
N ALA A 65 -51.15 -75.66 -21.13
CA ALA A 65 -51.61 -77.01 -21.45
C ALA A 65 -53.01 -77.13 -20.80
N GLY A 66 -54.09 -77.41 -21.54
CA GLY A 66 -54.32 -78.67 -22.23
C GLY A 66 -55.19 -79.54 -21.31
N PHE A 67 -56.51 -79.36 -21.34
CA PHE A 67 -57.47 -80.25 -22.01
C PHE A 67 -57.57 -81.64 -21.35
N THR A 68 -58.60 -81.84 -20.53
CA THR A 68 -59.52 -82.98 -20.61
C THR A 68 -60.90 -82.56 -20.08
N VAL A 69 -61.78 -82.21 -21.01
CA VAL A 69 -63.23 -82.35 -20.82
C VAL A 69 -63.50 -83.84 -20.71
N ASN A 70 -63.98 -84.28 -19.55
CA ASN A 70 -64.74 -85.53 -19.44
C ASN A 70 -66.02 -85.20 -18.69
N GLU A 71 -67.00 -84.70 -19.43
CA GLU A 71 -68.39 -84.70 -19.00
C GLU A 71 -68.89 -86.14 -18.93
N GLY A 72 -69.55 -86.49 -17.83
CA GLY A 72 -70.36 -87.69 -17.76
C GLY A 72 -70.54 -88.24 -16.35
N GLY A 73 -71.51 -87.70 -15.60
CA GLY A 73 -72.14 -88.50 -14.55
C GLY A 73 -72.52 -87.77 -13.27
N LEU A 74 -73.79 -87.38 -13.21
CA LEU A 74 -74.67 -87.55 -12.04
C LEU A 74 -74.34 -86.78 -10.74
N LEU A 75 -74.81 -85.54 -10.74
CA LEU A 75 -75.49 -84.83 -9.65
C LEU A 75 -75.98 -85.73 -8.49
N SER A 76 -75.13 -85.94 -7.47
CA SER A 76 -75.50 -86.13 -6.04
C SER A 76 -74.24 -86.43 -5.20
N GLY A 77 -73.32 -85.44 -5.04
CA GLY A 77 -72.10 -85.62 -4.23
C GLY A 77 -71.20 -84.38 -4.07
N ASN A 78 -71.66 -83.18 -4.43
CA ASN A 78 -70.79 -82.01 -4.58
C ASN A 78 -70.37 -81.34 -3.27
N GLU A 79 -71.16 -81.40 -2.20
CA GLU A 79 -70.89 -80.61 -0.99
C GLU A 79 -69.68 -81.11 -0.18
N LYS A 80 -69.49 -82.43 -0.11
CA LYS A 80 -68.41 -83.03 0.68
C LYS A 80 -67.03 -82.84 0.04
N VAL A 81 -66.93 -82.92 -1.28
CA VAL A 81 -65.67 -82.71 -2.01
C VAL A 81 -65.30 -81.23 -2.05
N THR A 82 -66.28 -80.31 -2.16
CA THR A 82 -66.02 -78.87 -2.01
C THR A 82 -65.58 -78.52 -0.59
N MET A 83 -66.19 -79.12 0.45
CA MET A 83 -65.75 -78.94 1.84
C MET A 83 -64.36 -79.52 2.10
N GLN A 84 -64.01 -80.63 1.46
CA GLN A 84 -62.67 -81.20 1.56
C GLN A 84 -61.63 -80.32 0.87
N ASN A 85 -61.91 -79.78 -0.32
CA ASN A 85 -61.02 -78.84 -1.00
C ASN A 85 -60.82 -77.53 -0.21
N LEU A 86 -61.89 -77.03 0.42
CA LEU A 86 -61.82 -75.87 1.33
C LEU A 86 -60.99 -76.19 2.57
N ASN A 87 -61.14 -77.37 3.16
CA ASN A 87 -60.33 -77.82 4.30
C ASN A 87 -58.86 -78.04 3.92
N ASP A 88 -58.57 -78.63 2.76
CA ASP A 88 -57.20 -78.82 2.27
C ASP A 88 -56.53 -77.47 1.96
N ARG A 89 -57.30 -76.51 1.43
CA ARG A 89 -56.85 -75.14 1.22
C ARG A 89 -56.65 -74.40 2.54
N LEU A 90 -57.50 -74.61 3.54
CA LEU A 90 -57.36 -74.04 4.88
C LEU A 90 -56.15 -74.66 5.61
N ALA A 91 -55.93 -75.96 5.49
CA ALA A 91 -54.72 -76.63 5.99
C ALA A 91 -53.47 -76.05 5.32
N SER A 92 -53.48 -75.88 4.00
CA SER A 92 -52.39 -75.23 3.26
C SER A 92 -52.19 -73.78 3.68
N TYR A 93 -53.25 -73.03 3.99
CA TYR A 93 -53.14 -71.67 4.54
C TYR A 93 -52.55 -71.68 5.95
N LEU A 94 -52.97 -72.60 6.82
CA LEU A 94 -52.42 -72.72 8.18
C LEU A 94 -50.94 -73.12 8.16
N ASP A 95 -50.54 -74.01 7.25
CA ASP A 95 -49.14 -74.40 7.08
C ASP A 95 -48.31 -73.24 6.51
N ASN A 96 -48.86 -72.46 5.58
CA ASN A 96 -48.20 -71.24 5.10
C ASN A 96 -48.10 -70.16 6.19
N VAL A 97 -49.11 -70.02 7.05
CA VAL A 97 -49.07 -69.09 8.19
C VAL A 97 -47.99 -69.51 9.18
N ARG A 98 -47.89 -70.80 9.53
CA ARG A 98 -46.78 -71.30 10.38
C ARG A 98 -45.42 -71.07 9.75
N ALA A 99 -45.25 -71.36 8.45
CA ALA A 99 -43.98 -71.13 7.77
C ALA A 99 -43.60 -69.64 7.74
N LEU A 100 -44.58 -68.74 7.59
CA LEU A 100 -44.36 -67.30 7.68
C LEU A 100 -44.04 -66.85 9.11
N GLU A 101 -44.71 -67.40 10.13
CA GLU A 101 -44.41 -67.11 11.54
C GLU A 101 -42.99 -67.56 11.92
N GLU A 102 -42.56 -68.74 11.49
CA GLU A 102 -41.19 -69.24 11.69
C GLU A 102 -40.17 -68.37 10.97
N ALA A 103 -40.40 -68.02 9.70
CA ALA A 103 -39.52 -67.13 8.95
C ALA A 103 -39.44 -65.73 9.58
N ASN A 104 -40.55 -65.21 10.12
CA ASN A 104 -40.58 -63.92 10.78
C ASN A 104 -39.82 -63.96 12.12
N ALA A 105 -39.96 -65.04 12.89
CA ALA A 105 -39.19 -65.26 14.11
C ALA A 105 -37.68 -65.35 13.84
N GLU A 106 -37.26 -66.02 12.76
CA GLU A 106 -35.86 -66.04 12.33
C GLU A 106 -35.34 -64.65 11.93
N LEU A 107 -36.15 -63.86 11.20
CA LEU A 107 -35.78 -62.50 10.81
C LEU A 107 -35.65 -61.59 12.02
N GLU A 108 -36.58 -61.68 12.98
CA GLU A 108 -36.47 -60.96 14.25
C GLU A 108 -35.20 -61.32 15.02
N GLN A 109 -34.81 -62.60 15.03
CA GLN A 109 -33.58 -63.03 15.69
C GLN A 109 -32.33 -62.50 14.96
N LYS A 110 -32.33 -62.49 13.62
CA LYS A 110 -31.25 -61.90 12.81
C LYS A 110 -31.16 -60.39 13.01
N ILE A 111 -32.29 -59.69 13.12
CA ILE A 111 -32.33 -58.25 13.41
C ILE A 111 -31.80 -57.97 14.81
N LYS A 112 -32.21 -58.75 15.83
CA LYS A 112 -31.69 -58.63 17.20
C LYS A 112 -30.19 -58.86 17.25
N ALA A 113 -29.69 -59.93 16.62
CA ALA A 113 -28.26 -60.21 16.52
C ALA A 113 -27.50 -59.10 15.77
N TRP A 114 -28.09 -58.51 14.74
CA TRP A 114 -27.51 -57.38 14.03
C TRP A 114 -27.43 -56.13 14.90
N TYR A 115 -28.48 -55.79 15.65
CA TYR A 115 -28.44 -54.70 16.62
C TYR A 115 -27.49 -54.97 17.79
N GLU A 116 -27.26 -56.22 18.17
CA GLU A 116 -26.32 -56.55 19.24
C GLU A 116 -24.85 -56.45 18.76
N GLN A 117 -24.60 -56.74 17.47
CA GLN A 117 -23.27 -56.56 16.87
C GLN A 117 -22.99 -55.15 16.35
N TYR A 118 -24.01 -54.44 15.88
CA TYR A 118 -23.89 -53.15 15.17
C TYR A 118 -24.72 -52.02 15.78
N GLY A 119 -25.38 -52.27 16.91
CA GLY A 119 -26.18 -51.26 17.59
C GLY A 119 -25.34 -50.14 18.20
N PRO A 120 -25.98 -48.99 18.48
CA PRO A 120 -25.30 -47.80 18.99
C PRO A 120 -24.74 -48.10 20.38
N GLY A 121 -23.42 -48.31 20.48
CA GLY A 121 -22.71 -48.69 21.70
C GLY A 121 -21.95 -50.03 21.63
N SER A 122 -22.26 -50.90 20.65
CA SER A 122 -21.49 -52.14 20.39
C SER A 122 -20.37 -51.94 19.36
N CYS A 123 -20.18 -50.70 18.90
CA CYS A 123 -19.08 -50.30 18.03
C CYS A 123 -17.74 -50.51 18.75
N ARG A 124 -17.24 -51.75 18.71
CA ARG A 124 -15.88 -52.15 19.08
C ARG A 124 -14.91 -51.40 18.15
N GLY A 125 -14.61 -50.14 18.49
CA GLY A 125 -13.59 -49.31 17.85
C GLY A 125 -14.00 -47.92 17.35
N LEU A 126 -15.28 -47.52 17.43
CA LEU A 126 -15.73 -46.19 16.96
C LEU A 126 -16.03 -45.18 18.08
N ASP A 127 -15.83 -45.57 19.34
CA ASP A 127 -15.48 -44.60 20.38
C ASP A 127 -13.95 -44.53 20.44
N HIS A 128 -13.33 -43.97 19.39
CA HIS A 128 -11.94 -43.54 19.53
C HIS A 128 -11.96 -42.37 20.51
N ASP A 129 -11.45 -42.56 21.72
CA ASP A 129 -11.35 -41.50 22.72
C ASP A 129 -10.42 -40.38 22.19
N TYR A 130 -10.98 -39.44 21.43
CA TYR A 130 -10.27 -38.27 20.89
C TYR A 130 -9.78 -37.33 22.01
N SER A 131 -10.23 -37.58 23.24
CA SER A 131 -9.81 -36.93 24.47
C SER A 131 -8.29 -36.87 24.64
N ARG A 132 -7.52 -37.85 24.13
CA ARG A 132 -6.04 -37.81 24.16
C ARG A 132 -5.43 -36.76 23.22
N TYR A 133 -6.08 -36.46 22.10
CA TYR A 133 -5.58 -35.49 21.12
C TYR A 133 -5.92 -34.05 21.51
N LEU A 134 -7.01 -33.83 22.25
CA LEU A 134 -7.41 -32.50 22.73
C LEU A 134 -6.31 -31.76 23.52
N PRO A 135 -5.64 -32.34 24.54
CA PRO A 135 -4.57 -31.64 25.25
C PRO A 135 -3.35 -31.37 24.35
N ILE A 136 -3.07 -32.22 23.36
CA ILE A 136 -1.98 -32.00 22.40
C ILE A 136 -2.34 -30.83 21.47
N ILE A 137 -3.59 -30.76 21.00
CA ILE A 137 -4.08 -29.65 20.19
C ILE A 137 -4.03 -28.34 20.99
N GLU A 138 -4.41 -28.37 22.26
CA GLU A 138 -4.39 -27.18 23.12
C GLU A 138 -2.96 -26.71 23.43
N ASP A 139 -2.03 -27.64 23.65
CA ASP A 139 -0.60 -27.35 23.80
C ASP A 139 -0.03 -26.73 22.50
N LEU A 140 -0.36 -27.30 21.34
CA LEU A 140 0.04 -26.74 20.04
C LEU A 140 -0.54 -25.35 19.80
N LYS A 141 -1.81 -25.11 20.14
CA LYS A 141 -2.41 -23.76 20.07
C LYS A 141 -1.68 -22.78 20.98
N THR A 142 -1.39 -23.20 22.21
CA THR A 142 -0.66 -22.37 23.17
C THR A 142 0.74 -22.04 22.64
N GLN A 143 1.42 -23.01 22.04
CA GLN A 143 2.73 -22.82 21.41
C GLN A 143 2.65 -21.86 20.21
N ILE A 144 1.62 -21.96 19.37
CA ILE A 144 1.39 -21.04 18.25
C ILE A 144 1.15 -19.61 18.76
N ILE A 145 0.33 -19.44 19.79
CA ILE A 145 0.06 -18.11 20.38
C ILE A 145 1.33 -17.54 21.01
N ALA A 146 2.11 -18.35 21.73
CA ALA A 146 3.38 -17.95 22.30
C ALA A 146 4.39 -17.56 21.21
N ALA A 147 4.50 -18.35 20.14
CA ALA A 147 5.37 -18.04 19.00
C ALA A 147 4.93 -16.77 18.27
N THR A 148 3.62 -16.57 18.08
CA THR A 148 3.05 -15.37 17.45
C THR A 148 3.34 -14.12 18.29
N THR A 149 3.16 -14.22 19.62
CA THR A 149 3.44 -13.11 20.55
C THR A 149 4.93 -12.80 20.61
N SER A 150 5.78 -13.83 20.63
CA SER A 150 7.25 -13.67 20.57
C SER A 150 7.70 -13.01 19.27
N ASN A 151 7.11 -13.41 18.12
CA ASN A 151 7.37 -12.79 16.83
C ASN A 151 6.94 -11.31 16.82
N ALA A 152 5.74 -11.00 17.31
CA ALA A 152 5.28 -9.61 17.45
C ALA A 152 6.23 -8.77 18.33
N ASN A 153 6.69 -9.30 19.46
CA ASN A 153 7.67 -8.63 20.32
C ASN A 153 9.01 -8.40 19.59
N ALA A 154 9.52 -9.40 18.87
CA ALA A 154 10.74 -9.26 18.08
C ALA A 154 10.61 -8.18 16.99
N VAL A 155 9.48 -8.11 16.29
CA VAL A 155 9.19 -7.05 15.31
C VAL A 155 9.20 -5.67 15.97
N LEU A 156 8.54 -5.52 17.13
CA LEU A 156 8.56 -4.26 17.88
C LEU A 156 9.97 -3.86 18.32
N GLN A 157 10.80 -4.81 18.75
CA GLN A 157 12.20 -4.54 19.09
C GLN A 157 13.02 -4.12 17.87
N ILE A 158 12.80 -4.74 16.72
CA ILE A 158 13.44 -4.35 15.46
C ILE A 158 13.05 -2.92 15.09
N ASP A 159 11.76 -2.58 15.16
CA ASP A 159 11.28 -1.24 14.83
C ASP A 159 11.81 -0.21 15.82
N ASN A 160 11.84 -0.52 17.12
CA ASN A 160 12.43 0.36 18.13
C ASN A 160 13.93 0.58 17.91
N ALA A 161 14.68 -0.48 17.57
CA ALA A 161 16.11 -0.39 17.26
C ALA A 161 16.35 0.42 15.98
N ARG A 162 15.50 0.27 14.96
CA ARG A 162 15.56 1.06 13.71
C ARG A 162 15.30 2.55 13.98
N LEU A 163 14.25 2.88 14.72
CA LEU A 163 13.95 4.26 15.10
C LEU A 163 15.10 4.88 15.90
N THR A 164 15.66 4.13 16.84
CA THR A 164 16.83 4.58 17.62
C THR A 164 18.06 4.80 16.74
N ALA A 165 18.29 3.92 15.77
CA ALA A 165 19.40 4.07 14.82
C ALA A 165 19.22 5.30 13.91
N ASP A 166 18.00 5.55 13.42
CA ASP A 166 17.68 6.74 12.63
C ASP A 166 17.80 8.04 13.46
N ASP A 167 17.37 8.03 14.72
CA ASP A 167 17.58 9.16 15.63
C ASP A 167 19.07 9.47 15.82
N PHE A 168 19.91 8.45 15.98
CA PHE A 168 21.36 8.65 16.07
C PHE A 168 21.98 9.09 14.76
N ARG A 169 21.48 8.58 13.62
CA ARG A 169 21.93 9.02 12.30
C ARG A 169 21.64 10.51 12.09
N LEU A 170 20.42 10.96 12.40
CA LEU A 170 20.05 12.38 12.29
C LEU A 170 20.90 13.25 13.22
N LYS A 171 21.11 12.83 14.47
CA LYS A 171 21.99 13.53 15.41
C LYS A 171 23.43 13.63 14.89
N TYR A 172 23.96 12.54 14.31
CA TYR A 172 25.28 12.53 13.71
C TYR A 172 25.37 13.48 12.50
N GLU A 173 24.38 13.46 11.60
CA GLU A 173 24.34 14.35 10.44
C GLU A 173 24.29 15.83 10.87
N ASN A 174 23.53 16.16 11.92
CA ASN A 174 23.46 17.51 12.48
C ASN A 174 24.78 17.94 13.12
N GLU A 175 25.38 17.10 13.97
CA GLU A 175 26.70 17.38 14.56
C GLU A 175 27.78 17.50 13.49
N LEU A 176 27.76 16.66 12.46
CA LEU A 176 28.70 16.75 11.34
C LEU A 176 28.57 18.08 10.61
N ALA A 177 27.35 18.54 10.34
CA ALA A 177 27.10 19.84 9.73
C ALA A 177 27.61 20.99 10.60
N LEU A 178 27.37 20.93 11.92
CA LEU A 178 27.89 21.91 12.87
C LEU A 178 29.42 21.90 12.92
N HIS A 179 30.03 20.71 12.96
CA HIS A 179 31.49 20.55 12.91
C HIS A 179 32.09 21.16 11.65
N GLN A 180 31.50 20.90 10.47
CA GLN A 180 31.95 21.49 9.21
C GLN A 180 31.84 23.03 9.21
N SER A 181 30.76 23.58 9.77
CA SER A 181 30.61 25.03 9.95
C SER A 181 31.70 25.62 10.84
N VAL A 182 31.93 25.00 12.00
CA VAL A 182 32.97 25.44 12.95
C VAL A 182 34.37 25.30 12.34
N GLU A 183 34.63 24.24 11.59
CA GLU A 183 35.90 24.06 10.89
C GLU A 183 36.12 25.12 9.81
N ALA A 184 35.07 25.48 9.06
CA ALA A 184 35.12 26.60 8.11
C ALA A 184 35.43 27.93 8.81
N ASP A 185 34.80 28.20 9.95
CA ASP A 185 35.05 29.40 10.76
C ASP A 185 36.49 29.43 11.30
N VAL A 186 37.00 28.32 11.84
CA VAL A 186 38.39 28.20 12.32
C VAL A 186 39.38 28.44 11.18
N ASN A 187 39.13 27.89 9.99
CA ASN A 187 39.96 28.13 8.82
C ASN A 187 39.86 29.58 8.32
N GLY A 188 38.71 30.22 8.46
CA GLY A 188 38.54 31.66 8.23
C GLY A 188 39.36 32.50 9.21
N LEU A 189 39.30 32.20 10.51
CA LEU A 189 40.06 32.89 11.55
C LEU A 189 41.58 32.70 11.38
N ARG A 190 42.04 31.52 10.97
CA ARG A 190 43.45 31.28 10.63
C ARG A 190 43.92 32.19 9.49
N ARG A 191 43.15 32.28 8.41
CA ARG A 191 43.47 33.19 7.28
C ARG A 191 43.50 34.66 7.72
N ALA A 192 42.55 35.09 8.55
CA ALA A 192 42.55 36.44 9.09
C ALA A 192 43.77 36.71 9.99
N LEU A 193 44.19 35.73 10.79
CA LEU A 193 45.41 35.83 11.60
C LEU A 193 46.66 35.93 10.71
N ASP A 194 46.74 35.15 9.64
CA ASP A 194 47.85 35.21 8.68
C ASP A 194 47.91 36.58 7.99
N GLU A 195 46.76 37.12 7.57
CA GLU A 195 46.65 38.47 6.97
C GLU A 195 47.08 39.57 7.96
N ILE A 196 46.62 39.52 9.21
CA ILE A 196 47.06 40.46 10.26
C ILE A 196 48.56 40.33 10.51
N THR A 197 49.10 39.12 10.49
CA THR A 197 50.53 38.87 10.69
C THR A 197 51.33 39.48 9.54
N LEU A 198 50.90 39.32 8.29
CA LEU A 198 51.51 39.96 7.13
C LEU A 198 51.47 41.49 7.23
N CYS A 199 50.30 42.07 7.54
CA CYS A 199 50.18 43.53 7.76
C CYS A 199 51.08 44.03 8.88
N ARG A 200 51.20 43.27 9.98
CA ARG A 200 52.12 43.62 11.07
C ARG A 200 53.57 43.62 10.57
N THR A 201 54.00 42.58 9.85
CA THR A 201 55.38 42.51 9.33
C THR A 201 55.67 43.63 8.34
N ASP A 202 54.72 44.01 7.50
CA ASP A 202 54.87 45.14 6.58
C ASP A 202 55.05 46.47 7.34
N LEU A 203 54.20 46.72 8.35
CA LEU A 203 54.33 47.90 9.21
C LEU A 203 55.64 47.91 10.02
N GLU A 204 56.12 46.75 10.47
CA GLU A 204 57.40 46.61 11.17
C GLU A 204 58.57 46.96 10.24
N ILE A 205 58.54 46.50 8.98
CA ILE A 205 59.56 46.86 7.96
C ILE A 205 59.52 48.36 7.67
N GLN A 206 58.34 48.95 7.49
CA GLN A 206 58.20 50.39 7.27
C GLN A 206 58.74 51.19 8.47
N TYR A 207 58.44 50.74 9.69
CA TYR A 207 58.92 51.37 10.92
C TYR A 207 60.45 51.32 11.03
N GLU A 208 61.05 50.15 10.79
CA GLU A 208 62.52 50.00 10.82
C GLU A 208 63.19 50.83 9.74
N THR A 209 62.63 50.87 8.52
CA THR A 209 63.14 51.72 7.43
C THR A 209 63.13 53.20 7.85
N LEU A 210 62.03 53.69 8.42
CA LEU A 210 61.92 55.08 8.89
C LEU A 210 62.85 55.38 10.07
N SER A 211 63.05 54.40 10.95
CA SER A 211 63.99 54.47 12.07
C SER A 211 65.43 54.58 11.57
N GLU A 212 65.82 53.73 10.62
CA GLU A 212 67.12 53.76 9.96
C GLU A 212 67.36 55.11 9.27
N GLU A 213 66.40 55.60 8.50
CA GLU A 213 66.45 56.94 7.88
C GLU A 213 66.66 58.04 8.93
N MET A 214 65.93 58.01 10.04
CA MET A 214 66.08 59.00 11.12
C MET A 214 67.46 58.94 11.78
N THR A 215 68.02 57.75 11.98
CA THR A 215 69.39 57.61 12.50
C THR A 215 70.44 58.10 11.51
N TYR A 216 70.24 57.82 10.22
CA TYR A 216 71.09 58.29 9.13
C TYR A 216 71.10 59.83 9.05
N LEU A 217 69.92 60.46 9.05
CA LEU A 217 69.76 61.92 9.05
C LEU A 217 70.43 62.57 10.28
N LYS A 218 70.26 62.00 11.48
CA LYS A 218 70.93 62.48 12.70
C LYS A 218 72.45 62.37 12.61
N LYS A 219 72.96 61.26 12.07
CA LYS A 219 74.40 61.05 11.89
C LYS A 219 74.96 62.05 10.88
N ASN A 220 74.31 62.22 9.73
CA ASN A 220 74.72 63.19 8.72
C ASN A 220 74.73 64.61 9.29
N HIS A 221 73.67 65.03 9.99
CA HIS A 221 73.63 66.34 10.63
C HIS A 221 74.77 66.53 11.66
N LYS A 222 75.08 65.51 12.45
CA LYS A 222 76.20 65.56 13.41
C LYS A 222 77.55 65.70 12.69
N GLU A 223 77.75 64.97 11.61
CA GLU A 223 78.96 65.05 10.78
C GLU A 223 79.09 66.42 10.12
N GLU A 224 78.01 66.95 9.52
CA GLU A 224 77.97 68.30 8.95
C GLU A 224 78.26 69.38 10.00
N MET A 225 77.63 69.30 11.19
CA MET A 225 77.90 70.22 12.29
C MET A 225 79.34 70.11 12.79
N GLN A 226 79.92 68.92 12.83
CA GLN A 226 81.32 68.70 13.18
C GLN A 226 82.25 69.32 12.12
N VAL A 227 81.96 69.14 10.83
CA VAL A 227 82.70 69.78 9.74
C VAL A 227 82.60 71.29 9.83
N LEU A 228 81.41 71.85 10.04
CA LEU A 228 81.21 73.29 10.23
C LEU A 228 81.93 73.82 11.49
N GLN A 229 81.98 73.04 12.57
CA GLN A 229 82.71 73.39 13.79
C GLN A 229 84.23 73.32 13.59
N CYS A 230 84.74 72.35 12.83
CA CYS A 230 86.14 72.28 12.41
C CYS A 230 86.50 73.42 11.45
N ALA A 231 85.59 73.79 10.54
CA ALA A 231 85.75 74.92 9.64
C ALA A 231 85.71 76.27 10.38
N ALA A 232 84.93 76.38 11.45
CA ALA A 232 84.91 77.56 12.33
C ALA A 232 86.17 77.71 13.21
N GLY A 233 87.03 76.69 13.29
CA GLY A 233 88.29 76.70 14.04
C GLY A 233 89.52 77.14 13.23
N GLY A 234 89.38 77.44 11.94
CA GLY A 234 90.49 77.78 11.07
C GLY A 234 90.46 79.23 10.61
N ASN A 235 91.19 80.11 11.30
CA ASN A 235 91.63 81.36 10.69
C ASN A 235 92.75 81.02 9.71
N VAL A 236 92.41 80.72 8.44
CA VAL A 236 93.38 80.46 7.38
C VAL A 236 93.31 81.56 6.34
N ASN A 237 94.31 82.44 6.41
CA ASN A 237 94.71 83.30 5.31
C ASN A 237 95.19 82.42 4.14
N VAL A 238 94.46 82.39 3.03
CA VAL A 238 94.91 81.76 1.78
C VAL A 238 95.00 82.84 0.72
N GLU A 239 96.22 83.24 0.42
CA GLU A 239 96.54 84.15 -0.67
C GLU A 239 96.26 83.51 -2.03
N MET A 240 95.55 84.31 -2.82
CA MET A 240 95.18 84.15 -4.22
C MET A 240 96.40 83.93 -5.13
N ASN A 241 96.35 82.87 -5.94
CA ASN A 241 97.13 82.77 -7.18
C ASN A 241 96.17 82.47 -8.35
N ALA A 242 95.83 83.53 -9.09
CA ALA A 242 95.02 83.47 -10.29
C ALA A 242 95.84 82.88 -11.45
N ALA A 243 95.58 81.61 -11.75
CA ALA A 243 95.98 80.98 -13.01
C ALA A 243 94.99 81.36 -14.13
N PRO A 244 95.40 81.33 -15.40
CA PRO A 244 94.92 82.23 -16.46
C PRO A 244 93.46 82.00 -16.87
N GLY A 245 92.80 83.09 -17.25
CA GLY A 245 91.36 83.18 -17.52
C GLY A 245 90.83 82.04 -18.39
N VAL A 246 90.03 81.17 -17.76
CA VAL A 246 89.18 80.19 -18.41
C VAL A 246 88.09 80.95 -19.15
N ASP A 247 87.85 80.59 -20.42
CA ASP A 247 86.79 81.17 -21.25
C ASP A 247 85.41 80.92 -20.61
N LEU A 248 84.94 81.93 -19.90
CA LEU A 248 83.69 81.91 -19.14
C LEU A 248 82.48 81.64 -20.06
N THR A 249 82.57 82.02 -21.33
CA THR A 249 81.52 81.81 -22.32
C THR A 249 81.38 80.33 -22.64
N LEU A 250 82.49 79.62 -22.81
CA LEU A 250 82.51 78.18 -23.03
C LEU A 250 81.98 77.42 -21.80
N MET A 251 82.38 77.84 -20.60
CA MET A 251 81.90 77.22 -19.36
C MET A 251 80.41 77.45 -19.09
N LEU A 252 79.89 78.66 -19.35
CA LEU A 252 78.46 78.96 -19.26
C LEU A 252 77.64 78.15 -20.29
N ASN A 253 78.14 78.01 -21.51
CA ASN A 253 77.49 77.19 -22.53
C ASN A 253 77.52 75.70 -22.18
N ASN A 254 78.62 75.18 -21.63
CA ASN A 254 78.69 73.81 -21.13
C ASN A 254 77.73 73.58 -19.97
N MET A 255 77.67 74.49 -18.98
CA MET A 255 76.69 74.37 -17.90
C MET A 255 75.25 74.38 -18.43
N ARG A 256 74.95 75.22 -19.42
CA ARG A 256 73.63 75.25 -20.07
C ARG A 256 73.32 73.93 -20.77
N ALA A 257 74.28 73.37 -21.51
CA ALA A 257 74.12 72.08 -22.18
C ALA A 257 73.91 70.92 -21.19
N GLU A 258 74.63 70.91 -20.06
CA GLU A 258 74.44 69.93 -18.99
C GLU A 258 73.04 70.07 -18.33
N TYR A 259 72.58 71.29 -18.06
CA TYR A 259 71.23 71.52 -17.52
C TYR A 259 70.13 71.15 -18.52
N GLU A 260 70.33 71.44 -19.81
CA GLU A 260 69.38 71.09 -20.86
C GLU A 260 69.34 69.57 -21.07
N ALA A 261 70.48 68.88 -21.03
CA ALA A 261 70.54 67.42 -21.03
C ALA A 261 69.88 66.80 -19.78
N LEU A 262 70.07 67.38 -18.60
CA LEU A 262 69.44 66.94 -17.36
C LEU A 262 67.92 67.15 -17.39
N ALA A 263 67.45 68.30 -17.87
CA ALA A 263 66.02 68.59 -18.02
C ALA A 263 65.36 67.65 -19.03
N GLU A 264 66.05 67.35 -20.13
CA GLU A 264 65.60 66.43 -21.17
C GLU A 264 65.61 64.96 -20.71
N ASN A 265 66.60 64.55 -19.91
CA ASN A 265 66.57 63.25 -19.23
C ASN A 265 65.41 63.18 -18.22
N ASN A 266 65.21 64.21 -17.39
CA ASN A 266 64.12 64.23 -16.42
C ASN A 266 62.74 64.15 -17.11
N ARG A 267 62.56 64.87 -18.23
CA ARG A 267 61.36 64.77 -19.07
C ARG A 267 61.15 63.35 -19.59
N ARG A 268 62.19 62.71 -20.14
CA ARG A 268 62.11 61.33 -20.64
C ARG A 268 61.83 60.33 -19.53
N ASP A 269 62.44 60.49 -18.37
CA ASP A 269 62.21 59.62 -17.20
C ASP A 269 60.77 59.77 -16.67
N ALA A 270 60.24 61.00 -16.63
CA ALA A 270 58.86 61.26 -16.24
C ALA A 270 57.85 60.67 -17.25
N GLU A 271 58.12 60.79 -18.55
CA GLU A 271 57.31 60.18 -19.61
C GLU A 271 57.36 58.65 -19.55
N ALA A 272 58.55 58.06 -19.36
CA ALA A 272 58.71 56.62 -19.21
C ALA A 272 57.96 56.11 -17.98
N TRP A 273 58.09 56.79 -16.85
CA TRP A 273 57.39 56.45 -15.60
C TRP A 273 55.86 56.56 -15.76
N PHE A 274 55.37 57.61 -16.40
CA PHE A 274 53.94 57.77 -16.67
C PHE A 274 53.41 56.68 -17.60
N ASN A 275 54.16 56.34 -18.65
CA ASN A 275 53.78 55.28 -19.58
C ASN A 275 53.78 53.90 -18.91
N GLU A 276 54.77 53.60 -18.07
CA GLU A 276 54.83 52.35 -17.31
C GLU A 276 53.64 52.24 -16.34
N LYS A 277 53.34 53.30 -15.58
CA LYS A 277 52.18 53.32 -14.68
C LYS A 277 50.85 53.23 -15.42
N SER A 278 50.72 53.91 -16.55
CA SER A 278 49.52 53.84 -17.38
C SER A 278 49.33 52.44 -17.97
N ALA A 279 50.40 51.81 -18.44
CA ALA A 279 50.36 50.43 -18.95
C ALA A 279 50.01 49.42 -17.85
N SER A 280 50.61 49.54 -16.67
CA SER A 280 50.28 48.71 -15.50
C SER A 280 48.82 48.87 -15.08
N LEU A 281 48.32 50.11 -15.02
CA LEU A 281 46.92 50.37 -14.70
C LEU A 281 45.97 49.80 -15.77
N GLN A 282 46.30 49.94 -17.06
CA GLN A 282 45.50 49.40 -18.15
C GLN A 282 45.47 47.86 -18.13
N GLN A 283 46.59 47.22 -17.78
CA GLN A 283 46.66 45.78 -17.58
C GLN A 283 45.75 45.36 -16.42
N GLN A 284 45.86 46.02 -15.26
CA GLN A 284 45.02 45.73 -14.09
C GLN A 284 43.53 45.91 -14.39
N ILE A 285 43.14 46.99 -15.09
CA ILE A 285 41.75 47.20 -15.52
C ILE A 285 41.28 46.05 -16.42
N SER A 286 42.13 45.56 -17.32
CA SER A 286 41.78 44.48 -18.23
C SER A 286 41.61 43.14 -17.49
N GLU A 287 42.47 42.87 -16.51
CA GLU A 287 42.38 41.71 -15.62
C GLU A 287 41.10 41.78 -14.76
N ASP A 288 40.81 42.93 -14.15
CA ASP A 288 39.62 43.15 -13.32
C ASP A 288 38.32 43.03 -14.15
N VAL A 289 38.30 43.57 -15.37
CA VAL A 289 37.16 43.40 -16.31
C VAL A 289 37.01 41.93 -16.70
N GLY A 290 38.11 41.21 -16.94
CA GLY A 290 38.11 39.78 -17.20
C GLY A 290 37.52 38.98 -16.03
N ALA A 291 37.99 39.23 -14.81
CA ALA A 291 37.47 38.59 -13.59
C ALA A 291 35.98 38.90 -13.37
N THR A 292 35.58 40.17 -13.55
CA THR A 292 34.18 40.61 -13.40
C THR A 292 33.27 39.96 -14.44
N THR A 293 33.72 39.83 -15.69
CA THR A 293 32.94 39.17 -16.75
C THR A 293 32.83 37.66 -16.52
N SER A 294 33.89 36.99 -16.06
CA SER A 294 33.84 35.58 -15.68
C SER A 294 32.84 35.34 -14.54
N ALA A 295 32.94 36.11 -13.46
CA ALA A 295 32.02 36.01 -12.32
C ALA A 295 30.56 36.28 -12.74
N ARG A 296 30.33 37.23 -13.65
CA ARG A 296 29.01 37.49 -14.21
C ARG A 296 28.48 36.30 -15.02
N ASN A 297 29.32 35.66 -15.82
CA ASN A 297 28.93 34.48 -16.61
C ASN A 297 28.61 33.28 -15.70
N GLU A 298 29.42 33.03 -14.68
CA GLU A 298 29.16 32.00 -13.66
C GLU A 298 27.83 32.25 -12.94
N LEU A 299 27.56 33.49 -12.53
CA LEU A 299 26.27 33.87 -11.94
C LEU A 299 25.10 33.58 -12.89
N THR A 300 25.25 33.86 -14.19
CA THR A 300 24.18 33.59 -15.17
C THR A 300 23.97 32.09 -15.39
N GLU A 301 25.03 31.27 -15.41
CA GLU A 301 24.87 29.82 -15.54
C GLU A 301 24.23 29.24 -14.27
N MET A 302 24.63 29.68 -13.08
CA MET A 302 24.02 29.26 -11.82
C MET A 302 22.53 29.65 -11.74
N LYS A 303 22.14 30.80 -12.29
CA LYS A 303 20.72 31.17 -12.41
C LYS A 303 19.97 30.26 -13.39
N ARG A 304 20.60 29.89 -14.51
CA ARG A 304 20.01 28.98 -15.50
C ARG A 304 19.83 27.57 -14.95
N THR A 305 20.81 27.06 -14.20
CA THR A 305 20.72 25.74 -13.55
C THR A 305 19.64 25.75 -12.46
N LEU A 306 19.55 26.80 -11.64
CA LEU A 306 18.49 26.95 -10.64
C LEU A 306 17.11 26.93 -11.30
N GLN A 307 16.90 27.71 -12.36
CA GLN A 307 15.63 27.72 -13.09
C GLN A 307 15.30 26.34 -13.69
N THR A 308 16.29 25.63 -14.22
CA THR A 308 16.11 24.28 -14.77
C THR A 308 15.67 23.30 -13.68
N LEU A 309 16.35 23.30 -12.53
CA LEU A 309 16.02 22.47 -11.37
C LEU A 309 14.63 22.81 -10.80
N GLU A 310 14.25 24.09 -10.79
CA GLU A 310 12.93 24.51 -10.34
C GLU A 310 11.82 24.01 -11.28
N ILE A 311 12.03 24.06 -12.60
CA ILE A 311 11.10 23.48 -13.58
C ILE A 311 11.01 21.96 -13.41
N GLU A 312 12.14 21.28 -13.21
CA GLU A 312 12.16 19.84 -12.95
C GLU A 312 11.37 19.51 -11.68
N LEU A 313 11.56 20.27 -10.60
CA LEU A 313 10.79 20.12 -9.36
C LEU A 313 9.29 20.30 -9.59
N GLN A 314 8.87 21.36 -10.30
CA GLN A 314 7.46 21.57 -10.62
C GLN A 314 6.89 20.44 -11.49
N SER A 315 7.66 19.92 -12.44
CA SER A 315 7.25 18.78 -13.28
C SER A 315 7.08 17.49 -12.46
N LEU A 316 7.97 17.25 -11.49
CA LEU A 316 7.88 16.11 -10.58
C LEU A 316 6.68 16.23 -9.64
N LEU A 317 6.39 17.43 -9.14
CA LEU A 317 5.18 17.69 -8.35
C LEU A 317 3.90 17.45 -9.16
N ALA A 318 3.88 17.88 -10.43
CA ALA A 318 2.74 17.63 -11.32
C ALA A 318 2.53 16.14 -11.61
N THR A 319 3.61 15.39 -11.87
CA THR A 319 3.52 13.93 -12.08
C THR A 319 3.08 13.21 -10.82
N LYS A 320 3.63 13.58 -9.65
CA LYS A 320 3.18 13.08 -8.36
C LYS A 320 1.67 13.29 -8.17
N HIS A 321 1.19 14.53 -8.39
CA HIS A 321 -0.22 14.85 -8.23
C HIS A 321 -1.12 14.03 -9.18
N SER A 322 -0.69 13.87 -10.44
CA SER A 322 -1.42 13.02 -11.40
C SER A 322 -1.49 11.55 -10.97
N LEU A 323 -0.42 11.01 -10.37
CA LEU A 323 -0.40 9.64 -9.85
C LEU A 323 -1.29 9.50 -8.61
N GLU A 324 -1.27 10.47 -7.69
CA GLU A 324 -2.18 10.50 -6.54
C GLU A 324 -3.65 10.55 -6.99
N CYS A 325 -3.99 11.39 -7.97
CA CYS A 325 -5.34 11.43 -8.55
C CYS A 325 -5.73 10.07 -9.16
N SER A 326 -4.85 9.46 -9.96
CA SER A 326 -5.11 8.15 -10.56
C SER A 326 -5.31 7.07 -9.49
N LEU A 327 -4.50 7.07 -8.43
CA LEU A 327 -4.68 6.17 -7.29
C LEU A 327 -6.06 6.35 -6.66
N THR A 328 -6.44 7.58 -6.31
CA THR A 328 -7.75 7.84 -5.68
C THR A 328 -8.93 7.47 -6.59
N GLU A 329 -8.81 7.66 -7.90
CA GLU A 329 -9.81 7.24 -8.88
C GLU A 329 -9.93 5.71 -8.92
N THR A 330 -8.80 4.99 -8.97
CA THR A 330 -8.81 3.52 -8.94
C THR A 330 -9.38 2.97 -7.64
N GLU A 331 -9.01 3.54 -6.49
CA GLU A 331 -9.56 3.17 -5.18
C GLU A 331 -11.07 3.42 -5.12
N GLY A 332 -11.54 4.56 -5.64
CA GLY A 332 -12.96 4.86 -5.75
C GLY A 332 -13.71 3.86 -6.65
N ASN A 333 -13.12 3.48 -7.78
CA ASN A 333 -13.67 2.48 -8.69
C ASN A 333 -13.74 1.09 -8.04
N TYR A 334 -12.76 0.70 -7.23
CA TYR A 334 -12.81 -0.57 -6.49
C TYR A 334 -13.82 -0.52 -5.35
N CYS A 335 -13.90 0.58 -4.61
CA CYS A 335 -14.91 0.77 -3.55
C CYS A 335 -16.34 0.64 -4.11
N THR A 336 -16.62 1.26 -5.26
CA THR A 336 -17.94 1.16 -5.91
C THR A 336 -18.25 -0.25 -6.41
N GLN A 337 -17.25 -0.95 -6.98
CA GLN A 337 -17.40 -2.36 -7.37
C GLN A 337 -17.66 -3.27 -6.16
N LEU A 338 -16.94 -3.07 -5.06
CA LEU A 338 -17.16 -3.81 -3.82
C LEU A 338 -18.57 -3.54 -3.25
N ALA A 339 -19.00 -2.28 -3.24
CA ALA A 339 -20.35 -1.91 -2.81
C ALA A 339 -21.43 -2.57 -3.70
N HIS A 340 -21.20 -2.64 -5.02
CA HIS A 340 -22.10 -3.32 -5.94
C HIS A 340 -22.20 -4.82 -5.65
N ILE A 341 -21.06 -5.51 -5.47
CA ILE A 341 -21.03 -6.94 -5.13
C ILE A 341 -21.70 -7.17 -3.77
N GLN A 342 -21.45 -6.32 -2.78
CA GLN A 342 -22.09 -6.42 -1.47
C GLN A 342 -23.61 -6.27 -1.56
N ALA A 343 -24.10 -5.34 -2.40
CA ALA A 343 -25.53 -5.18 -2.65
C ALA A 343 -26.14 -6.41 -3.34
N GLN A 344 -25.43 -7.03 -4.29
CA GLN A 344 -25.87 -8.29 -4.92
C GLN A 344 -25.93 -9.44 -3.92
N ILE A 345 -24.94 -9.57 -3.04
CA ILE A 345 -24.93 -10.57 -1.96
C ILE A 345 -26.13 -10.34 -1.05
N GLY A 346 -26.37 -9.10 -0.59
CA GLY A 346 -27.51 -8.79 0.26
C GLY A 346 -28.86 -9.12 -0.39
N ALA A 347 -29.02 -8.83 -1.68
CA ALA A 347 -30.23 -9.19 -2.41
C ALA A 347 -30.44 -10.71 -2.52
N LEU A 348 -29.37 -11.48 -2.75
CA LEU A 348 -29.43 -12.95 -2.77
C LEU A 348 -29.71 -13.54 -1.39
N GLU A 349 -29.12 -12.97 -0.33
CA GLU A 349 -29.39 -13.36 1.06
C GLU A 349 -30.85 -13.11 1.43
N GLU A 350 -31.41 -11.98 1.02
CA GLU A 350 -32.82 -11.65 1.22
C GLU A 350 -33.74 -12.61 0.45
N GLN A 351 -33.44 -12.91 -0.82
CA GLN A 351 -34.18 -13.92 -1.58
C GLN A 351 -34.14 -15.30 -0.92
N LEU A 352 -32.98 -15.72 -0.41
CA LEU A 352 -32.82 -16.99 0.28
C LEU A 352 -33.63 -17.00 1.58
N HIS A 353 -33.60 -15.90 2.33
CA HIS A 353 -34.42 -15.75 3.54
C HIS A 353 -35.91 -15.82 3.22
N GLN A 354 -36.36 -15.15 2.16
CA GLN A 354 -37.76 -15.19 1.71
C GLN A 354 -38.21 -16.59 1.33
N VAL A 355 -37.40 -17.36 0.59
CA VAL A 355 -37.74 -18.74 0.23
C VAL A 355 -37.80 -19.64 1.46
N ARG A 356 -36.91 -19.44 2.44
CA ARG A 356 -36.95 -20.19 3.71
C ARG A 356 -38.23 -19.91 4.50
N THR A 357 -38.59 -18.65 4.68
CA THR A 357 -39.82 -18.28 5.41
C THR A 357 -41.07 -18.75 4.70
N GLU A 358 -41.11 -18.70 3.36
CA GLU A 358 -42.21 -19.26 2.57
C GLU A 358 -42.31 -20.79 2.72
N THR A 359 -41.17 -21.50 2.69
CA THR A 359 -41.13 -22.95 2.88
C THR A 359 -41.59 -23.35 4.28
N GLU A 360 -41.17 -22.61 5.30
CA GLU A 360 -41.62 -22.81 6.68
C GLU A 360 -43.13 -22.53 6.83
N GLY A 361 -43.64 -21.49 6.16
CA GLY A 361 -45.07 -21.19 6.10
C GLY A 361 -45.87 -22.32 5.44
N GLN A 362 -45.44 -22.79 4.27
CA GLN A 362 -46.06 -23.91 3.57
C GLN A 362 -46.07 -25.17 4.44
N LYS A 363 -44.96 -25.47 5.15
CA LYS A 363 -44.88 -26.60 6.07
C LYS A 363 -45.96 -26.53 7.16
N LEU A 364 -46.17 -25.36 7.77
CA LEU A 364 -47.20 -25.18 8.79
C LEU A 364 -48.61 -25.36 8.21
N GLU A 365 -48.87 -24.86 7.00
CA GLU A 365 -50.15 -25.08 6.31
C GLU A 365 -50.38 -26.56 6.00
N TYR A 366 -49.34 -27.30 5.59
CA TYR A 366 -49.42 -28.75 5.38
C TYR A 366 -49.70 -29.52 6.67
N GLU A 367 -49.07 -29.15 7.79
CA GLU A 367 -49.34 -29.73 9.11
C GLU A 367 -50.80 -29.50 9.53
N GLN A 368 -51.32 -28.28 9.37
CA GLN A 368 -52.72 -27.98 9.65
C GLN A 368 -53.69 -28.79 8.77
N LEU A 369 -53.37 -28.93 7.48
CA LEU A 369 -54.19 -29.73 6.56
C LEU A 369 -54.18 -31.21 6.93
N LEU A 370 -53.03 -31.73 7.37
CA LEU A 370 -52.90 -33.09 7.87
C LEU A 370 -53.75 -33.32 9.13
N ASP A 371 -53.74 -32.38 10.07
CA ASP A 371 -54.57 -32.43 11.28
C ASP A 371 -56.07 -32.46 10.94
N ILE A 372 -56.52 -31.60 10.02
CA ILE A 372 -57.91 -31.59 9.53
C ILE A 372 -58.25 -32.92 8.84
N LYS A 373 -57.34 -33.45 8.01
CA LYS A 373 -57.53 -34.74 7.34
C LYS A 373 -57.69 -35.87 8.36
N VAL A 374 -56.86 -35.92 9.40
CA VAL A 374 -56.97 -36.91 10.48
C VAL A 374 -58.29 -36.76 11.24
N TYR A 375 -58.75 -35.53 11.47
CA TYR A 375 -60.06 -35.28 12.09
C TYR A 375 -61.22 -35.80 11.22
N LEU A 376 -61.21 -35.48 9.93
CA LEU A 376 -62.23 -35.94 8.97
C LEU A 376 -62.23 -37.47 8.81
N GLU A 377 -61.06 -38.11 8.84
CA GLU A 377 -60.98 -39.57 8.80
C GLU A 377 -61.65 -40.23 10.00
N LYS A 378 -61.45 -39.68 11.21
CA LYS A 378 -62.15 -40.14 12.42
C LYS A 378 -63.65 -39.96 12.30
N GLU A 379 -64.11 -38.84 11.74
CA GLU A 379 -65.54 -38.58 11.53
C GLU A 379 -66.16 -39.52 10.48
N ILE A 380 -65.41 -39.88 9.43
CA ILE A 380 -65.84 -40.90 8.46
C ILE A 380 -65.93 -42.28 9.14
N GLU A 381 -64.96 -42.63 9.98
CA GLU A 381 -64.95 -43.88 10.75
C GLU A 381 -66.18 -43.97 11.67
N THR A 382 -66.53 -42.89 12.38
CA THR A 382 -67.75 -42.84 13.20
C THR A 382 -69.01 -42.93 12.34
N TYR A 383 -69.08 -42.25 11.20
CA TYR A 383 -70.21 -42.41 10.26
C TYR A 383 -70.32 -43.85 9.72
N CYS A 384 -69.20 -44.51 9.42
CA CYS A 384 -69.21 -45.90 8.95
C CYS A 384 -69.69 -46.86 10.04
N LEU A 385 -69.33 -46.61 11.30
CA LEU A 385 -69.83 -47.36 12.46
C LEU A 385 -71.34 -47.19 12.64
N LEU A 386 -71.85 -45.96 12.50
CA LEU A 386 -73.27 -45.64 12.71
C LEU A 386 -74.17 -46.20 11.59
N ILE A 387 -73.67 -46.25 10.36
CA ILE A 387 -74.36 -46.82 9.19
C ILE A 387 -74.23 -48.35 9.14
N GLY A 388 -73.10 -48.90 9.60
CA GLY A 388 -72.80 -50.33 9.66
C GLY A 388 -73.47 -51.05 10.84
N GLY A 389 -74.76 -50.82 11.06
CA GLY A 389 -75.54 -51.52 12.08
C GLY A 389 -75.53 -53.03 11.89
N ASP A 390 -74.77 -53.71 12.75
CA ASP A 390 -74.82 -55.12 13.16
C ASP A 390 -74.62 -56.26 12.13
N GLU A 391 -74.57 -56.05 10.81
CA GLU A 391 -74.01 -57.09 9.90
C GLU A 391 -73.29 -56.52 8.68
N GLY A 392 -72.05 -56.96 8.49
CA GLY A 392 -71.31 -56.75 7.24
C GLY A 392 -70.24 -55.67 7.33
N ALA A 393 -69.03 -56.09 7.71
CA ALA A 393 -67.79 -55.36 7.58
C ALA A 393 -67.78 -54.53 6.28
N CYS A 394 -67.72 -53.21 6.43
CA CYS A 394 -67.51 -52.31 5.32
C CYS A 394 -66.11 -52.59 4.76
N LYS A 395 -66.05 -53.47 3.76
CA LYS A 395 -64.94 -53.57 2.81
C LYS A 395 -64.97 -52.32 1.93
N THR A 396 -64.72 -51.16 2.52
CA THR A 396 -64.23 -50.03 1.77
C THR A 396 -62.83 -50.41 1.32
N SER A 397 -62.76 -50.79 0.05
CA SER A 397 -61.56 -50.84 -0.77
C SER A 397 -60.51 -49.90 -0.20
N SER A 398 -59.51 -50.49 0.45
CA SER A 398 -58.25 -49.83 0.78
C SER A 398 -57.66 -49.40 -0.57
N TYR A 399 -58.03 -48.21 -1.02
CA TYR A 399 -57.21 -47.46 -1.95
C TYR A 399 -55.91 -47.27 -1.19
N LYS A 400 -54.94 -48.13 -1.52
CA LYS A 400 -53.57 -48.04 -1.03
C LYS A 400 -53.14 -46.59 -1.22
N SER A 401 -53.21 -45.80 -0.15
CA SER A 401 -52.43 -44.59 -0.04
C SER A 401 -51.01 -45.09 -0.11
N LYS A 402 -50.40 -44.87 -1.27
CA LYS A 402 -48.99 -45.13 -1.50
C LYS A 402 -48.30 -44.21 -0.51
N ASP A 403 -47.82 -44.78 0.59
CA ASP A 403 -46.88 -44.12 1.48
C ASP A 403 -45.77 -43.55 0.58
N TYR A 404 -45.81 -42.25 0.33
CA TYR A 404 -44.61 -41.52 0.04
C TYR A 404 -43.87 -41.55 1.37
N GLY A 405 -43.08 -42.61 1.53
CA GLY A 405 -42.12 -42.72 2.60
C GLY A 405 -41.44 -41.36 2.71
N SER A 406 -41.44 -40.85 3.94
CA SER A 406 -40.53 -39.82 4.39
C SER A 406 -39.12 -40.32 4.08
N GLY A 407 -38.70 -40.07 2.84
CA GLY A 407 -37.32 -40.06 2.46
C GLY A 407 -36.73 -38.94 3.27
N SER A 408 -36.19 -39.30 4.43
CA SER A 408 -35.03 -38.62 4.98
C SER A 408 -33.95 -38.69 3.89
N VAL A 409 -34.08 -37.81 2.90
CA VAL A 409 -32.96 -37.38 2.10
C VAL A 409 -32.15 -36.56 3.08
N GLY A 410 -31.26 -37.26 3.78
CA GLY A 410 -30.08 -36.65 4.33
C GLY A 410 -29.39 -35.96 3.17
N ASN A 411 -29.74 -34.69 2.93
CA ASN A 411 -28.89 -33.76 2.25
C ASN A 411 -27.68 -33.61 3.16
N GLN A 412 -26.73 -34.52 2.94
CA GLN A 412 -25.32 -34.24 3.00
C GLN A 412 -25.10 -32.89 2.31
N VAL A 413 -25.15 -31.81 3.08
CA VAL A 413 -24.44 -30.59 2.74
C VAL A 413 -22.97 -30.99 2.82
N LYS A 414 -22.48 -31.63 1.76
CA LYS A 414 -21.08 -31.56 1.42
C LYS A 414 -20.88 -30.11 1.05
N ASP A 415 -20.43 -29.31 2.01
CA ASP A 415 -19.77 -28.06 1.70
C ASP A 415 -18.76 -28.37 0.60
N PRO A 416 -18.87 -27.77 -0.60
CA PRO A 416 -17.73 -27.77 -1.49
C PRO A 416 -16.70 -26.96 -0.73
N THR A 417 -15.69 -27.64 -0.18
CA THR A 417 -14.46 -27.03 0.30
C THR A 417 -13.86 -26.30 -0.89
N LYS A 418 -14.31 -25.07 -1.14
CA LYS A 418 -13.68 -24.15 -2.06
C LYS A 418 -12.33 -23.91 -1.42
N ALA A 419 -11.31 -24.54 -1.98
CA ALA A 419 -9.92 -24.22 -1.69
C ALA A 419 -9.78 -22.70 -1.81
N ILE A 420 -9.57 -22.04 -0.68
CA ILE A 420 -9.25 -20.62 -0.64
C ILE A 420 -7.81 -20.55 -1.16
N VAL A 421 -7.65 -20.29 -2.46
CA VAL A 421 -6.35 -19.97 -3.03
C VAL A 421 -6.03 -18.53 -2.63
N VAL A 422 -5.35 -18.37 -1.50
CA VAL A 422 -4.77 -17.07 -1.11
C VAL A 422 -3.60 -16.79 -2.05
N LYS A 423 -3.84 -16.01 -3.11
CA LYS A 423 -2.77 -15.46 -3.95
C LYS A 423 -2.12 -14.30 -3.21
N LYS A 424 -0.97 -14.57 -2.60
CA LYS A 424 -0.10 -13.51 -2.06
C LYS A 424 0.74 -12.95 -3.21
N VAL A 425 0.42 -11.74 -3.65
CA VAL A 425 1.26 -10.97 -4.58
C VAL A 425 2.25 -10.20 -3.71
N LEU A 426 3.53 -10.59 -3.75
CA LEU A 426 4.63 -9.81 -3.18
C LEU A 426 5.32 -9.10 -4.34
N GLU A 427 5.14 -7.78 -4.41
CA GLU A 427 5.94 -6.90 -5.24
C GLU A 427 7.22 -6.57 -4.47
N GLU A 428 8.35 -7.12 -4.91
CA GLU A 428 9.65 -6.75 -4.37
C GLU A 428 10.27 -5.70 -5.29
N VAL A 429 10.45 -4.49 -4.75
CA VAL A 429 11.06 -3.36 -5.45
C VAL A 429 12.57 -3.45 -5.26
N ASP A 430 13.28 -3.94 -6.27
CA ASP A 430 14.74 -3.91 -6.29
C ASP A 430 15.22 -2.49 -6.62
N GLN A 431 15.92 -1.85 -5.68
CA GLN A 431 16.24 -0.41 -5.71
C GLN A 431 17.28 0.01 -6.77
N ARG A 432 17.66 -0.84 -7.72
CA ARG A 432 18.66 -0.47 -8.75
C ARG A 432 18.35 -0.85 -10.19
N SER A 433 17.26 -1.54 -10.49
CA SER A 433 16.93 -1.88 -11.87
C SER A 433 15.42 -1.90 -12.08
N LYS A 434 14.92 -1.09 -13.02
CA LYS A 434 13.51 -1.05 -13.45
C LYS A 434 13.10 -2.33 -14.18
N ILE A 435 13.06 -3.47 -13.51
CA ILE A 435 12.49 -4.72 -14.06
C ILE A 435 11.61 -5.36 -12.99
N LEU A 436 10.29 -5.19 -13.14
CA LEU A 436 9.26 -5.93 -12.41
C LEU A 436 9.31 -7.39 -12.86
N THR A 437 9.83 -8.28 -12.01
CA THR A 437 9.73 -9.73 -12.26
C THR A 437 8.63 -10.31 -11.40
N THR A 438 7.44 -10.49 -11.98
CA THR A 438 6.30 -11.10 -11.31
C THR A 438 6.45 -12.62 -11.32
N ARG A 439 6.75 -13.25 -10.18
CA ARG A 439 6.78 -14.72 -10.08
C ARG A 439 5.62 -15.21 -9.21
N LEU A 440 4.63 -15.83 -9.85
CA LEU A 440 3.47 -16.43 -9.20
C LEU A 440 3.88 -17.72 -8.47
N HIS A 441 3.83 -17.73 -7.14
CA HIS A 441 3.85 -18.96 -6.35
C HIS A 441 2.41 -19.35 -5.99
N SER A 442 1.92 -20.47 -6.52
CA SER A 442 0.69 -21.10 -6.01
C SER A 442 1.08 -22.10 -4.93
N LEU A 443 0.72 -21.84 -3.68
CA LEU A 443 0.77 -22.84 -2.62
C LEU A 443 -0.64 -23.40 -2.46
N GLU A 444 -0.78 -24.68 -2.80
CA GLU A 444 -2.01 -25.44 -2.66
C GLU A 444 -2.07 -25.98 -1.22
N GLU A 445 -2.77 -25.26 -0.34
CA GLU A 445 -2.96 -25.69 1.04
C GLU A 445 -4.10 -26.71 1.08
N LYS A 446 -3.75 -28.00 1.21
CA LYS A 446 -4.73 -29.08 1.42
C LYS A 446 -5.30 -28.96 2.83
N SER A 447 -6.52 -28.44 2.95
CA SER A 447 -7.30 -28.53 4.17
C SER A 447 -7.63 -30.00 4.46
N GLN A 448 -6.98 -30.59 5.48
CA GLN A 448 -7.43 -31.85 6.08
C GLN A 448 -8.69 -31.55 6.90
N SER A 449 -9.82 -32.12 6.47
CA SER A 449 -11.07 -32.13 7.23
C SER A 449 -10.86 -32.88 8.55
N ASN A 450 -11.21 -32.23 9.67
CA ASN A 450 -11.64 -32.97 10.87
C ASN A 450 -13.03 -33.56 10.63
#